data_AF-J6HZ83-F1
#
_entry.id   AF-J6HZ83-F1
#
_cell.length_a   1.000
_cell.length_b   1.000
_cell.length_c   1.000
_cell.angle_alpha   90.00
_cell.angle_beta   90.00
_cell.angle_gamma   90.00
#
_symmetry.space_group_name_H-M   'P 1'
#
loop_
_entity.id
_entity.type
_entity.pdbx_description
1 polymer ?
#
loop_
_entity_poly.entity_id
_entity_poly.type
_entity_poly.pdbx_seq_one_letter_code
_entity_poly.pdbx_strand_id
1 'polypeptide(L)'
;MNLENFKKHIRILDKEEATRYRRLYIKKYVDPYTHAKYYQERIEQLHTFSDGLCYEGYLWDFLKSETYIEETQLEKYRKFLKQVLVFWDNNSKDRIFIKDYWKFGKKDMIELDFNLLLNHLKLFPEDIYITNKTLRWTIVLTHEENLPGKRLIIKDGTI
;
A
#
# COMPACT_ATOMS: atom_id res chain seq x y z
N MET A 1 5.99 16.83 -11.35
CA MET A 1 5.29 17.76 -10.43
C MET A 1 5.94 17.67 -9.05
N ASN A 2 6.09 18.79 -8.31
CA ASN A 2 6.61 18.74 -6.94
C ASN A 2 5.54 18.26 -5.93
N LEU A 3 5.95 17.89 -4.72
CA LEU A 3 5.05 17.31 -3.70
C LEU A 3 3.89 18.26 -3.33
N GLU A 4 4.16 19.54 -3.14
CA GLU A 4 3.14 20.51 -2.73
C GLU A 4 2.09 20.73 -3.82
N ASN A 5 2.48 20.71 -5.09
CA ASN A 5 1.53 20.79 -6.19
C ASN A 5 0.80 19.45 -6.40
N PHE A 6 1.44 18.32 -6.12
CA PHE A 6 0.78 17.00 -6.11
C PHE A 6 -0.32 16.92 -5.06
N LYS A 7 -0.08 17.41 -3.85
CA LYS A 7 -1.07 17.43 -2.75
C LYS A 7 -2.38 18.15 -3.09
N LYS A 8 -2.38 19.08 -4.05
CA LYS A 8 -3.59 19.78 -4.51
C LYS A 8 -4.52 18.92 -5.35
N HIS A 9 -4.06 17.77 -5.83
CA HIS A 9 -4.79 16.89 -6.74
C HIS A 9 -5.22 15.57 -6.07
N ILE A 10 -5.03 15.46 -4.76
CA ILE A 10 -5.35 14.27 -3.97
C ILE A 10 -6.25 14.67 -2.80
N ARG A 11 -6.93 13.68 -2.23
CA ARG A 11 -7.57 13.80 -0.93
C ARG A 11 -6.89 12.85 0.05
N ILE A 12 -6.25 13.38 1.07
CA ILE A 12 -5.85 12.58 2.23
C ILE A 12 -7.14 12.36 3.04
N LEU A 13 -7.51 11.10 3.27
CA LEU A 13 -8.68 10.76 4.08
C LEU A 13 -8.46 11.18 5.53
N ASP A 14 -9.55 11.50 6.23
CA ASP A 14 -9.44 11.74 7.67
C ASP A 14 -9.08 10.44 8.42
N LYS A 15 -8.70 10.60 9.69
CA LYS A 15 -8.21 9.50 10.53
C LYS A 15 -9.24 8.38 10.69
N GLU A 16 -10.53 8.71 10.81
CA GLU A 16 -11.60 7.72 11.02
C GLU A 16 -11.86 6.94 9.73
N GLU A 17 -11.96 7.65 8.60
CA GLU A 17 -12.11 7.05 7.27
C GLU A 17 -10.94 6.12 6.94
N ALA A 18 -9.70 6.60 7.10
CA ALA A 18 -8.49 5.82 6.84
C ALA A 18 -8.43 4.57 7.72
N THR A 19 -8.71 4.71 9.03
CA THR A 19 -8.75 3.57 9.96
C THR A 19 -9.81 2.55 9.55
N ARG A 20 -11.01 3.00 9.19
CA ARG A 20 -12.10 2.13 8.75
C ARG A 20 -11.73 1.35 7.50
N TYR A 21 -11.24 2.02 6.47
CA TYR A 21 -10.87 1.36 5.21
C TYR A 21 -9.70 0.40 5.36
N ARG A 22 -8.66 0.76 6.13
CA ARG A 22 -7.54 -0.15 6.41
C ARG A 22 -8.01 -1.42 7.13
N ARG A 23 -8.88 -1.30 8.14
CA ARG A 23 -9.46 -2.46 8.82
C ARG A 23 -10.27 -3.35 7.88
N LEU A 24 -11.10 -2.75 7.04
CA LEU A 24 -11.88 -3.49 6.04
C LEU A 24 -10.99 -4.18 5.01
N TYR A 25 -9.92 -3.51 4.56
CA TYR A 25 -8.93 -4.08 3.66
C TYR A 25 -8.27 -5.31 4.28
N ILE A 26 -7.71 -5.18 5.49
CA ILE A 26 -7.03 -6.27 6.20
C ILE A 26 -7.99 -7.45 6.36
N LYS A 27 -9.21 -7.21 6.86
CA LYS A 27 -10.23 -8.26 7.02
C LYS A 27 -10.52 -9.00 5.71
N LYS A 28 -10.56 -8.27 4.59
CA LYS A 28 -10.89 -8.84 3.29
C LYS A 28 -9.74 -9.64 2.70
N TYR A 29 -8.55 -9.04 2.61
CA TYR A 29 -7.45 -9.52 1.79
C TYR A 29 -6.34 -10.23 2.54
N VAL A 30 -6.19 -9.98 3.84
CA VAL A 30 -5.10 -10.53 4.64
C VAL A 30 -5.60 -11.78 5.38
N ASP A 31 -4.81 -12.85 5.32
CA ASP A 31 -4.97 -14.08 6.08
C ASP A 31 -4.04 -14.09 7.30
N PRO A 32 -4.58 -13.77 8.49
CA PRO A 32 -3.78 -13.81 9.71
C PRO A 32 -3.60 -15.23 10.26
N TYR A 33 -4.18 -16.28 9.65
CA TYR A 33 -4.26 -17.60 10.27
C TYR A 33 -3.23 -18.60 9.74
N THR A 34 -2.97 -18.63 8.42
CA THR A 34 -2.04 -19.61 7.82
C THR A 34 -0.64 -19.55 8.43
N HIS A 35 -0.16 -18.34 8.75
CA HIS A 35 1.11 -18.11 9.46
C HIS A 35 0.90 -17.30 10.75
N ALA A 36 -0.07 -17.70 11.58
CA ALA A 36 -0.54 -16.93 12.73
C ALA A 36 0.55 -16.39 13.66
N LYS A 37 1.55 -17.21 14.01
CA LYS A 37 2.66 -16.76 14.85
C LYS A 37 3.45 -15.63 14.18
N TYR A 38 3.78 -15.80 12.90
CA TYR A 38 4.52 -14.80 12.14
C TYR A 38 3.68 -13.53 11.93
N TYR A 39 2.38 -13.66 11.66
CA TYR A 39 1.46 -12.53 11.58
C TYR A 39 1.40 -11.75 12.89
N GLN A 40 1.26 -12.44 14.01
CA GLN A 40 1.21 -11.83 15.33
C GLN A 40 2.49 -11.05 15.64
N GLU A 41 3.65 -11.68 15.44
CA GLU A 41 4.96 -11.09 15.72
C GLU A 41 5.27 -9.90 14.79
N ARG A 42 4.84 -9.96 13.52
CA ARG A 42 5.27 -9.00 12.50
C ARG A 42 4.26 -7.90 12.20
N ILE A 43 2.96 -8.14 12.41
CA ILE A 43 1.88 -7.22 12.03
C ILE A 43 1.05 -6.78 13.25
N GLU A 44 0.64 -7.70 14.13
CA GLU A 44 -0.25 -7.35 15.26
C GLU A 44 0.49 -6.65 16.39
N GLN A 45 1.70 -7.11 16.72
CA GLN A 45 2.51 -6.51 17.76
C GLN A 45 3.10 -5.18 17.28
N LEU A 46 2.92 -4.15 18.11
CA LEU A 46 3.50 -2.84 17.91
C LEU A 46 4.70 -2.66 18.83
N HIS A 47 5.81 -2.23 18.25
CA HIS A 47 7.04 -1.92 18.97
C HIS A 47 7.25 -0.40 19.00
N THR A 48 7.93 0.07 20.03
CA THR A 48 8.25 1.48 20.19
C THR A 48 9.49 1.82 19.37
N PHE A 49 9.36 2.80 18.48
CA PHE A 49 10.44 3.37 17.69
C PHE A 49 10.51 4.88 17.88
N SER A 50 11.54 5.53 17.31
CA SER A 50 11.74 6.98 17.39
C SER A 50 10.59 7.79 16.78
N ASP A 51 9.79 7.17 15.90
CA ASP A 51 8.66 7.76 15.21
C ASP A 51 7.31 7.15 15.63
N GLY A 52 7.26 6.53 16.81
CA GLY A 52 6.06 6.01 17.46
C GLY A 52 5.89 4.50 17.35
N LEU A 53 4.65 4.04 17.56
CA LEU A 53 4.30 2.61 17.53
C LEU A 53 4.19 2.09 16.09
N CYS A 54 5.04 1.12 15.74
CA CYS A 54 5.13 0.51 14.42
C CYS A 54 5.11 -1.01 14.52
N TYR A 55 4.62 -1.68 13.47
CA TYR A 55 4.86 -3.11 13.28
C TYR A 55 6.07 -3.31 12.37
N GLU A 56 6.46 -4.55 12.11
CA GLU A 56 7.74 -4.84 11.46
C GLU A 56 7.69 -5.63 10.14
N GLY A 57 6.54 -6.21 9.80
CA GLY A 57 6.32 -6.95 8.55
C GLY A 57 5.61 -6.15 7.48
N TYR A 58 5.22 -6.85 6.42
CA TYR A 58 4.42 -6.29 5.33
C TYR A 58 3.09 -7.03 5.26
N LEU A 59 1.97 -6.30 5.09
CA LEU A 59 0.67 -6.97 4.93
C LEU A 59 0.64 -7.86 3.68
N TRP A 60 1.46 -7.58 2.68
CA TRP A 60 1.52 -8.37 1.46
C TRP A 60 2.10 -9.77 1.65
N ASP A 61 2.89 -10.01 2.72
CA ASP A 61 3.35 -11.34 3.14
C ASP A 61 2.20 -12.27 3.53
N PHE A 62 1.02 -11.71 3.80
CA PHE A 62 -0.14 -12.41 4.35
C PHE A 62 -1.37 -12.28 3.46
N LEU A 63 -1.24 -12.03 2.15
CA LEU A 63 -2.41 -11.97 1.28
C LEU A 63 -3.02 -13.36 1.08
N LYS A 64 -4.36 -13.42 1.02
CA LYS A 64 -5.13 -14.64 0.70
C LYS A 64 -4.93 -15.14 -0.73
N SER A 65 -4.43 -14.29 -1.62
CA SER A 65 -4.28 -14.55 -3.05
C SER A 65 -2.87 -14.20 -3.50
N GLU A 66 -2.30 -15.06 -4.33
CA GLU A 66 -0.97 -14.93 -4.92
C GLU A 66 -1.05 -14.69 -6.44
N THR A 67 -2.08 -13.99 -6.93
CA THR A 67 -2.14 -13.71 -8.37
C THR A 67 -1.16 -12.61 -8.73
N TYR A 68 -0.09 -12.98 -9.44
CA TYR A 68 0.92 -12.06 -9.92
C TYR A 68 0.53 -11.45 -11.28
N ILE A 69 0.82 -10.17 -11.48
CA ILE A 69 0.62 -9.48 -12.75
C ILE A 69 1.88 -8.72 -13.17
N GLU A 70 1.99 -8.43 -14.47
CA GLU A 70 3.09 -7.62 -15.01
C GLU A 70 2.70 -6.13 -15.06
N GLU A 71 3.70 -5.23 -15.12
CA GLU A 71 3.48 -3.79 -15.31
C GLU A 71 2.62 -3.44 -16.53
N THR A 72 2.73 -4.24 -17.60
CA THR A 72 1.89 -4.08 -18.80
C THR A 72 0.39 -4.22 -18.52
N GLN A 73 -0.02 -4.92 -17.45
CA GLN A 73 -1.41 -4.97 -17.00
C GLN A 73 -1.84 -3.67 -16.32
N LEU A 74 -0.95 -3.02 -15.56
CA LEU A 74 -1.24 -1.70 -14.97
C LEU A 74 -1.54 -0.67 -16.07
N GLU A 75 -0.78 -0.70 -17.17
CA GLU A 75 -1.01 0.15 -18.33
C GLU A 75 -2.37 -0.10 -19.02
N LYS A 76 -2.88 -1.34 -18.98
CA LYS A 76 -4.25 -1.61 -19.42
C LYS A 76 -5.28 -1.00 -18.47
N TYR A 77 -5.03 -1.09 -17.17
CA TYR A 77 -5.93 -0.57 -16.14
C TYR A 77 -6.05 0.96 -16.14
N ARG A 78 -5.01 1.69 -16.56
CA ARG A 78 -5.04 3.15 -16.78
C ARG A 78 -6.22 3.66 -17.61
N LYS A 79 -6.71 2.83 -18.53
CA LYS A 79 -7.80 3.19 -19.45
C LYS A 79 -9.12 3.38 -18.71
N PHE A 80 -9.38 2.59 -17.66
CA PHE A 80 -10.69 2.51 -17.03
C PHE A 80 -10.68 2.65 -15.50
N LEU A 81 -9.58 2.37 -14.81
CA LEU A 81 -9.42 2.77 -13.42
C LEU A 81 -9.25 4.28 -13.34
N LYS A 82 -10.06 4.90 -12.50
CA LYS A 82 -10.05 6.34 -12.21
C LYS A 82 -9.70 6.54 -10.75
N GLN A 83 -10.70 6.74 -9.91
CA GLN A 83 -10.46 7.03 -8.49
C GLN A 83 -10.12 5.77 -7.69
N VAL A 84 -8.98 5.82 -7.00
CA VAL A 84 -8.44 4.74 -6.18
C VAL A 84 -8.09 5.24 -4.78
N LEU A 85 -8.01 4.31 -3.84
CA LEU A 85 -7.45 4.51 -2.51
C LEU A 85 -6.09 3.84 -2.44
N VAL A 86 -5.10 4.53 -1.89
CA VAL A 86 -3.75 3.99 -1.67
C VAL A 86 -3.33 4.16 -0.22
N PHE A 87 -2.69 3.14 0.34
CA PHE A 87 -2.04 3.18 1.65
C PHE A 87 -0.80 2.27 1.65
N TRP A 88 -0.07 2.24 2.77
CA TRP A 88 1.18 1.49 2.94
C TRP A 88 1.33 0.98 4.38
N ASP A 89 2.41 0.23 4.62
CA ASP A 89 2.71 -0.35 5.92
C ASP A 89 3.14 0.68 6.97
N ASN A 90 2.76 0.45 8.23
CA ASN A 90 3.16 1.30 9.36
C ASN A 90 4.54 0.86 9.92
N ASN A 91 5.54 0.88 9.04
CA ASN A 91 6.94 0.60 9.39
C ASN A 91 7.62 1.85 9.97
N SER A 92 8.63 1.64 10.82
CA SER A 92 9.42 2.73 11.38
C SER A 92 10.48 3.23 10.42
N LYS A 93 10.71 4.55 10.40
CA LYS A 93 11.88 5.14 9.71
C LYS A 93 13.22 4.61 10.24
N ASP A 94 13.27 4.12 11.48
CA ASP A 94 14.48 3.57 12.09
C ASP A 94 14.96 2.30 11.38
N ARG A 95 14.05 1.64 10.65
CA ARG A 95 14.32 0.43 9.88
C ARG A 95 14.40 0.69 8.37
N ILE A 96 14.27 1.95 7.95
CA ILE A 96 14.26 2.35 6.54
C ILE A 96 15.50 3.20 6.26
N PHE A 97 16.41 2.68 5.45
CA PHE A 97 17.69 3.34 5.12
C PHE A 97 17.58 4.36 3.98
N ILE A 98 16.36 4.67 3.53
CA ILE A 98 16.07 5.65 2.48
C ILE A 98 15.82 7.01 3.12
N LYS A 99 16.63 8.00 2.76
CA LYS A 99 16.48 9.37 3.26
C LYS A 99 15.15 9.97 2.80
N ASP A 100 14.47 10.66 3.73
CA ASP A 100 13.19 11.34 3.49
C ASP A 100 12.10 10.41 2.91
N TYR A 101 12.10 9.13 3.27
CA TYR A 101 11.17 8.12 2.74
C TYR A 101 9.69 8.51 2.89
N TRP A 102 9.30 8.98 4.08
CA TRP A 102 7.93 9.38 4.35
C TRP A 102 7.63 10.78 3.82
N LYS A 103 6.88 10.87 2.71
CA LYS A 103 6.33 12.14 2.18
C LYS A 103 4.93 12.47 2.71
N PHE A 104 4.27 11.46 3.29
CA PHE A 104 2.92 11.49 3.87
C PHE A 104 2.95 10.81 5.25
N GLY A 105 1.89 10.94 6.04
CA GLY A 105 1.80 10.33 7.37
C GLY A 105 1.70 8.80 7.28
N LYS A 106 2.40 8.06 8.15
CA LYS A 106 2.48 6.58 8.11
C LYS A 106 1.13 5.84 8.10
N LYS A 107 0.08 6.48 8.62
CA LYS A 107 -1.27 5.92 8.74
C LYS A 107 -2.25 6.56 7.77
N ASP A 108 -1.78 7.43 6.89
CA ASP A 108 -2.60 8.09 5.90
C ASP A 108 -3.14 7.05 4.90
N MET A 109 -4.28 7.42 4.32
CA MET A 109 -4.83 6.76 3.15
C MET A 109 -5.23 7.87 2.19
N ILE A 110 -4.81 7.73 0.93
CA ILE A 110 -4.93 8.79 -0.06
C ILE A 110 -5.93 8.34 -1.13
N GLU A 111 -6.92 9.18 -1.39
CA GLU A 111 -7.81 9.06 -2.53
C GLU A 111 -7.29 9.94 -3.69
N LEU A 112 -7.07 9.34 -4.85
CA LEU A 112 -6.54 10.03 -6.03
C LEU A 112 -6.89 9.31 -7.34
N ASP A 113 -6.65 9.96 -8.47
CA ASP A 113 -6.74 9.33 -9.79
C ASP A 113 -5.60 8.33 -10.01
N PHE A 114 -5.90 7.18 -10.61
CA PHE A 114 -4.97 6.09 -10.83
C PHE A 114 -3.83 6.47 -11.77
N ASN A 115 -4.09 7.27 -12.81
CA ASN A 115 -3.02 7.75 -13.69
C ASN A 115 -2.12 8.75 -12.96
N LEU A 116 -2.71 9.61 -12.12
CA LEU A 116 -1.95 10.52 -11.27
C LEU A 116 -1.02 9.75 -10.33
N LEU A 117 -1.51 8.67 -9.70
CA LEU A 117 -0.71 7.77 -8.86
C LEU A 117 0.47 7.17 -9.63
N LEU A 118 0.20 6.47 -10.74
CA LEU A 118 1.25 5.77 -11.49
C LEU A 118 2.31 6.72 -12.06
N ASN A 119 1.92 7.93 -12.45
CA ASN A 119 2.87 8.94 -12.94
C ASN A 119 3.77 9.53 -11.84
N HIS A 120 3.47 9.29 -10.57
CA HIS A 120 4.14 9.89 -9.42
C HIS A 120 4.46 8.88 -8.31
N LEU A 121 4.67 7.61 -8.65
CA LEU A 121 5.02 6.55 -7.67
C LEU A 121 6.22 6.91 -6.78
N LYS A 122 7.18 7.69 -7.30
CA LYS A 122 8.35 8.18 -6.54
C LYS A 122 8.01 9.08 -5.34
N LEU A 123 6.76 9.55 -5.21
CA LEU A 123 6.29 10.31 -4.05
C LEU A 123 5.76 9.40 -2.92
N PHE A 124 5.57 8.11 -3.20
CA PHE A 124 5.05 7.13 -2.26
C PHE A 124 6.17 6.23 -1.75
N PRO A 125 5.93 5.54 -0.62
CA PRO A 125 6.71 4.38 -0.21
C PRO A 125 6.84 3.35 -1.33
N GLU A 126 7.88 2.51 -1.25
CA GLU A 126 8.12 1.48 -2.27
C GLU A 126 7.00 0.43 -2.28
N ASP A 127 6.52 0.03 -1.10
CA ASP A 127 5.37 -0.83 -0.90
C ASP A 127 4.07 -0.04 -0.75
N ILE A 128 3.12 -0.25 -1.66
CA ILE A 128 1.79 0.36 -1.58
C ILE A 128 0.68 -0.62 -1.94
N TYR A 129 -0.47 -0.43 -1.27
CA TYR A 129 -1.71 -1.17 -1.47
C TYR A 129 -2.73 -0.25 -2.13
N ILE A 130 -3.21 -0.63 -3.31
CA ILE A 130 -4.11 0.16 -4.17
C ILE A 130 -5.43 -0.57 -4.28
N THR A 131 -6.54 0.11 -4.02
CA THR A 131 -7.88 -0.46 -4.11
C THR A 131 -8.90 0.61 -4.48
N ASN A 132 -10.20 0.29 -4.46
CA ASN A 132 -11.28 1.26 -4.58
C ASN A 132 -12.14 1.28 -3.30
N LYS A 133 -13.06 2.24 -3.21
CA LYS A 133 -13.99 2.38 -2.06
C LYS A 133 -14.85 1.15 -1.80
N THR A 134 -15.08 0.32 -2.81
CA THR A 134 -15.86 -0.93 -2.68
C THR A 134 -15.03 -2.12 -2.22
N LEU A 135 -13.70 -1.98 -2.17
CA LEU A 135 -12.76 -3.06 -1.89
C LEU A 135 -13.05 -4.31 -2.74
N ARG A 136 -13.39 -4.15 -4.02
CA ARG A 136 -13.71 -5.31 -4.90
C ARG A 136 -12.45 -5.99 -5.42
N TRP A 137 -11.38 -5.22 -5.54
CA TRP A 137 -10.07 -5.67 -5.97
C TRP A 137 -8.97 -4.95 -5.18
N THR A 138 -7.77 -5.50 -5.20
CA THR A 138 -6.56 -4.82 -4.76
C THR A 138 -5.42 -5.07 -5.75
N ILE A 139 -4.52 -4.10 -5.85
CA ILE A 139 -3.22 -4.22 -6.50
C ILE A 139 -2.19 -3.81 -5.45
N VAL A 140 -1.19 -4.66 -5.22
CA VAL A 140 -0.05 -4.35 -4.36
C VAL A 140 1.18 -4.19 -5.23
N LEU A 141 1.84 -3.05 -5.09
CA LEU A 141 3.17 -2.85 -5.64
C LEU A 141 4.16 -3.06 -4.50
N THR A 142 5.04 -4.06 -4.60
CA THR A 142 6.03 -4.35 -3.55
C THR A 142 7.37 -3.69 -3.87
N HIS A 143 8.26 -3.60 -2.88
CA HIS A 143 9.67 -3.28 -3.14
C HIS A 143 10.45 -4.45 -3.77
N GLU A 144 9.97 -5.69 -3.57
CA GLU A 144 10.59 -6.90 -4.12
C GLU A 144 10.59 -6.94 -5.66
N GLU A 145 11.57 -7.63 -6.22
CA GLU A 145 11.71 -7.87 -7.66
C GLU A 145 11.60 -9.36 -7.99
N ASN A 146 10.74 -9.71 -8.96
CA ASN A 146 10.63 -11.10 -9.45
C ASN A 146 11.74 -11.45 -10.45
N LEU A 147 12.22 -10.45 -11.19
CA LEU A 147 13.33 -10.52 -12.13
C LEU A 147 14.09 -9.19 -12.03
N PRO A 148 15.39 -9.13 -12.40
CA PRO A 148 16.16 -7.89 -12.30
C PRO A 148 15.46 -6.70 -12.97
N GLY A 149 15.14 -5.67 -12.19
CA GLY A 149 14.44 -4.47 -12.62
C GLY A 149 12.94 -4.62 -12.87
N LYS A 150 12.35 -5.76 -12.50
CA LYS A 150 10.90 -6.01 -12.57
C LYS A 150 10.31 -6.17 -11.18
N ARG A 151 9.56 -5.15 -10.78
CA ARG A 151 8.79 -5.15 -9.54
C ARG A 151 7.81 -6.31 -9.48
N LEU A 152 7.75 -6.96 -8.32
CA LEU A 152 6.70 -7.91 -7.97
C LEU A 152 5.37 -7.15 -7.74
N ILE A 153 4.33 -7.56 -8.47
CA ILE A 153 3.00 -6.95 -8.39
C ILE A 153 1.97 -8.03 -8.13
N ILE A 154 1.21 -7.86 -7.05
CA ILE A 154 0.18 -8.81 -6.62
C ILE A 154 -1.19 -8.19 -6.89
N LYS A 155 -2.15 -9.00 -7.32
CA LYS A 155 -3.53 -8.60 -7.54
C LYS A 155 -4.47 -9.59 -6.86
N ASP A 156 -5.56 -9.09 -6.29
CA ASP A 156 -6.70 -9.93 -5.90
C ASP A 156 -8.03 -9.29 -6.34
N GLY A 157 -9.02 -10.11 -6.64
CA GLY A 157 -10.34 -9.72 -7.15
C GLY A 157 -10.38 -9.39 -8.64
N THR A 158 -11.57 -9.06 -9.13
CA THR A 158 -11.79 -8.72 -10.55
C THR A 158 -11.83 -7.20 -10.72
N ILE A 159 -11.03 -6.73 -11.70
CA ILE A 159 -10.86 -5.33 -12.08
C ILE A 159 -11.63 -5.05 -13.35
#